data_AF-A0A517WEA7-F1
#
_entry.id   AF-A0A517WEA7-F1
#
_cell.length_a   1.000
_cell.length_b   1.000
_cell.length_c   1.000
_cell.angle_alpha   90.00
_cell.angle_beta   90.00
_cell.angle_gamma   90.00
#
_symmetry.space_group_name_H-M   'P 1'
#
loop_
_entity.id
_entity.type
_entity.pdbx_description
1 polymer ?
#
loop_
_entity_poly.entity_id
_entity_poly.type
_entity_poly.pdbx_seq_one_letter_code
_entity_poly.pdbx_strand_id
1 'polypeptide(L)'
;MTISFECRQCGKKYKVGDDKAGKKIKCKECEAVMKIPVPAGDDFLEAFDEEEEMDYSPPTRRRKKSPAKPAKSKRKKQTASKVKPGPLIAIGAVVLLLGGGGYFLLTWGAPGGKIMKRIADKADDVINSQMNGGNSQQVRESEADSMKKIGLAFHHYHDSFTRFPYADAHLTDGKPNLSWRVHLLPFLGQTELYQQFKLDEPWDSPHNKALITKMPDVYRTENTLQPGFTSVMTFSGKDTPFSGGQGLRMRSFTDGVSNVILAVKAGPDKAVPWTQPIDLPFNPGNPISALGQPTNGGFLCIMGDGALRTIPTSISPQTLSLAIQHRDGQSLPIF
;
A
#
# COMPACT_ATOMS: atom_id res chain seq x y z
N MET A 1 19.50 26.33 22.91
CA MET A 1 20.42 25.17 22.86
C MET A 1 21.68 25.52 22.06
N THR A 2 22.81 24.83 22.27
CA THR A 2 24.06 25.12 21.53
C THR A 2 24.42 24.00 20.57
N ILE A 3 24.70 24.35 19.32
CA ILE A 3 25.13 23.43 18.26
C ILE A 3 26.65 23.39 18.22
N SER A 4 27.23 22.19 18.29
CA SER A 4 28.67 21.96 18.17
C SER A 4 28.98 21.24 16.86
N PHE A 5 29.94 21.75 16.09
CA PHE A 5 30.34 21.17 14.80
C PHE A 5 31.77 21.56 14.46
N GLU A 6 32.38 20.92 13.46
CA GLU A 6 33.76 21.21 13.03
C GLU A 6 33.85 21.59 11.55
N CYS A 7 34.89 22.36 11.23
CA CYS A 7 35.19 22.73 9.86
C CYS A 7 35.71 21.53 9.09
N ARG A 8 35.03 21.15 8.01
CA ARG A 8 35.43 20.02 7.15
C ARG A 8 36.74 20.23 6.39
N GLN A 9 37.27 21.45 6.36
CA GLN A 9 38.50 21.79 5.63
C GLN A 9 39.73 21.85 6.54
N CYS A 10 39.60 22.35 7.78
CA CYS A 10 40.74 22.50 8.70
C CYS A 10 40.55 21.84 10.07
N GLY A 11 39.39 21.24 10.35
CA GLY A 11 39.11 20.56 11.63
C GLY A 11 38.76 21.49 12.80
N LYS A 12 38.69 22.81 12.59
CA LYS A 12 38.35 23.75 13.67
C LYS A 12 36.96 23.52 14.23
N LYS A 13 36.86 23.36 15.54
CA LYS A 13 35.59 23.19 16.26
C LYS A 13 34.91 24.53 16.52
N TYR A 14 33.58 24.54 16.38
CA TYR A 14 32.70 25.68 16.59
C TYR A 14 31.58 25.29 17.55
N LYS A 15 31.19 26.25 18.40
CA LYS A 15 30.01 26.19 19.25
C LYS A 15 29.19 27.45 19.00
N VAL A 16 27.96 27.30 18.52
CA VAL A 16 27.06 28.40 18.15
C VAL A 16 25.68 28.20 18.78
N GLY A 17 24.90 29.26 18.89
CA GLY A 17 23.49 29.16 19.27
C GLY A 17 22.66 28.45 18.19
N ASP A 18 21.57 27.82 18.61
CA ASP A 18 20.54 27.22 17.77
C ASP A 18 19.86 28.23 16.82
N ASP A 19 19.81 29.50 17.19
CA ASP A 19 19.38 30.63 16.34
C ASP A 19 20.16 30.74 15.02
N LYS A 20 21.32 30.06 14.94
CA LYS A 20 22.17 30.01 13.74
C LYS A 20 22.10 28.70 12.98
N ALA A 21 21.26 27.76 13.41
CA ALA A 21 20.98 26.52 12.70
C ALA A 21 20.68 26.79 11.21
N GLY A 22 21.31 26.05 10.31
CA GLY A 22 21.09 26.15 8.87
C GLY A 22 21.68 27.38 8.18
N LYS A 23 22.19 28.39 8.91
CA LYS A 23 22.85 29.57 8.33
C LYS A 23 24.25 29.24 7.79
N LYS A 24 24.70 30.01 6.79
CA LYS A 24 26.09 29.93 6.28
C LYS A 24 27.00 30.81 7.13
N ILE A 25 28.16 30.28 7.50
CA ILE A 25 29.20 30.97 8.27
C ILE A 25 30.57 30.73 7.60
N LYS A 26 31.48 31.71 7.69
CA LYS A 26 32.87 31.54 7.25
C LYS A 26 33.73 30.98 8.38
N CYS A 27 34.58 30.01 8.07
CA CYS A 27 35.57 29.49 9.00
C CYS A 27 36.56 30.60 9.38
N LYS A 28 36.79 30.81 10.68
CA LYS A 28 37.79 31.76 11.21
C LYS A 28 39.25 31.32 11.04
N GLU A 29 39.51 30.17 10.42
CA GLU A 29 40.88 29.64 10.25
C GLU A 29 41.24 29.45 8.78
N CYS A 30 40.37 28.83 7.98
CA CYS A 30 40.62 28.59 6.56
C CYS A 30 39.69 29.38 5.62
N GLU A 31 38.87 30.28 6.15
CA GLU A 31 37.89 31.11 5.42
C GLU A 31 36.81 30.36 4.63
N ALA A 32 36.81 29.03 4.65
CA ALA A 32 35.83 28.20 3.98
C ALA A 32 34.40 28.54 4.44
N VAL A 33 33.47 28.65 3.48
CA VAL A 33 32.05 28.87 3.75
C VAL A 33 31.41 27.53 4.12
N MET A 34 30.82 27.46 5.30
CA MET A 34 30.24 26.24 5.89
C MET A 34 28.81 26.50 6.34
N LYS A 35 27.99 25.46 6.41
CA LYS A 35 26.61 25.56 6.91
C LYS A 35 26.55 25.00 8.33
N ILE A 36 25.90 25.72 9.23
CA ILE A 36 25.68 25.26 10.62
C ILE A 36 24.64 24.12 10.58
N PRO A 37 24.93 22.94 11.16
CA PRO A 37 23.99 21.83 11.17
C PRO A 37 22.73 22.20 11.94
N VAL A 38 21.57 21.77 11.45
CA VAL A 38 20.30 21.95 12.17
C VAL A 38 20.19 20.77 13.12
N PRO A 39 20.11 20.98 14.45
CA PRO A 39 19.85 19.90 15.38
C PRO A 39 18.49 19.29 15.02
N ALA A 40 18.42 17.97 14.94
CA ALA A 40 17.16 17.27 14.72
C ALA A 40 16.26 17.58 15.91
N GLY A 41 15.34 18.52 15.73
CA GLY A 41 14.27 18.80 16.68
C GLY A 41 13.18 17.76 16.53
N ASP A 42 12.59 17.44 17.66
CA ASP A 42 11.59 16.43 17.95
C ASP A 42 10.21 16.78 17.37
N ASP A 43 10.18 17.60 16.31
CA ASP A 43 8.99 18.10 15.60
C ASP A 43 8.17 16.97 14.94
N PHE A 44 8.61 15.71 15.07
CA PHE A 44 7.91 14.54 14.55
C PHE A 44 6.72 14.12 15.42
N LEU A 45 6.67 14.52 16.70
CA LEU A 45 5.62 14.08 17.63
C LEU A 45 4.46 15.08 17.78
N GLU A 46 4.69 16.39 17.66
CA GLU A 46 3.62 17.38 17.86
C GLU A 46 2.60 17.43 16.71
N ALA A 47 2.95 16.93 15.52
CA ALA A 47 2.02 16.89 14.38
C ALA A 47 1.01 15.73 14.42
N PHE A 48 1.15 14.78 15.37
CA PHE A 48 0.26 13.62 15.49
C PHE A 48 -0.84 13.80 16.55
N ASP A 49 -0.72 14.76 17.46
CA ASP A 49 -1.67 14.96 18.56
C ASP A 49 -2.74 16.03 18.30
N GLU A 50 -2.62 16.83 17.22
CA GLU A 50 -3.67 17.78 16.80
C GLU A 50 -4.45 17.23 15.58
N GLU A 51 -5.30 16.24 15.83
CA GLU A 51 -6.43 15.94 14.94
C GLU A 51 -7.40 17.13 14.91
N GLU A 52 -7.19 18.10 14.01
CA GLU A 52 -8.31 18.91 13.52
C GLU A 52 -9.13 18.03 12.55
N GLU A 53 -10.38 17.73 12.93
CA GLU A 53 -11.39 17.14 12.06
C GLU A 53 -11.53 17.96 10.76
N MET A 54 -10.74 17.62 9.74
CA MET A 54 -10.98 18.13 8.39
C MET A 54 -12.22 17.43 7.83
N ASP A 55 -13.34 18.16 7.80
CA ASP A 55 -14.59 17.80 7.13
C ASP A 55 -14.31 17.48 5.65
N TYR A 56 -14.13 16.19 5.36
CA TYR A 56 -13.97 15.69 4.01
C TYR A 56 -15.31 15.74 3.29
N SER A 57 -15.52 16.80 2.49
CA SER A 57 -16.57 16.83 1.49
C SER A 57 -16.14 16.09 0.22
N PRO A 58 -16.82 14.99 -0.18
CA PRO A 58 -16.47 14.25 -1.39
C PRO A 58 -16.62 15.12 -2.64
N PRO A 59 -15.76 14.93 -3.68
CA PRO A 59 -15.86 15.71 -4.90
C PRO A 59 -17.21 15.47 -5.61
N THR A 60 -17.86 16.56 -6.00
CA THR A 60 -19.18 16.51 -6.66
C THR A 60 -19.09 15.75 -7.98
N ARG A 61 -19.89 14.67 -8.11
CA ARG A 61 -20.01 13.90 -9.35
C ARG A 61 -20.36 14.82 -10.52
N ARG A 62 -19.45 14.94 -11.49
CA ARG A 62 -19.67 15.65 -12.75
C ARG A 62 -20.88 15.03 -13.46
N ARG A 63 -21.99 15.77 -13.51
CA ARG A 63 -23.26 15.34 -14.11
C ARG A 63 -23.03 15.03 -15.60
N LYS A 64 -23.25 13.77 -16.02
CA LYS A 64 -23.23 13.38 -17.45
C LYS A 64 -24.22 14.28 -18.22
N LYS A 65 -23.75 14.98 -19.25
CA LYS A 65 -24.62 15.69 -20.21
C LYS A 65 -25.54 14.66 -20.85
N SER A 66 -26.86 14.87 -20.73
CA SER A 66 -27.87 14.06 -21.41
C SER A 66 -27.71 14.17 -22.94
N PRO A 67 -28.03 13.12 -23.72
CA PRO A 67 -27.96 13.20 -25.17
C PRO A 67 -29.03 14.16 -25.72
N ALA A 68 -28.69 14.90 -26.78
CA ALA A 68 -29.61 15.78 -27.48
C ALA A 68 -30.79 14.99 -28.08
N LYS A 69 -32.01 15.55 -27.95
CA LYS A 69 -33.25 14.98 -28.52
C LYS A 69 -33.17 14.96 -30.06
N PRO A 70 -33.66 13.90 -30.73
CA PRO A 70 -33.72 13.88 -32.20
C PRO A 70 -34.85 14.80 -32.72
N ALA A 71 -34.60 15.38 -33.89
CA ALA A 71 -35.50 16.31 -34.58
C ALA A 71 -36.82 15.63 -35.01
N LYS A 72 -37.93 16.35 -34.85
CA LYS A 72 -39.29 15.91 -35.19
C LYS A 72 -39.45 15.73 -36.71
N SER A 73 -39.69 14.51 -37.17
CA SER A 73 -40.24 14.28 -38.52
C SER A 73 -41.77 14.33 -38.47
N LYS A 74 -42.37 15.12 -39.36
CA LYS A 74 -43.83 15.20 -39.54
C LYS A 74 -44.32 13.89 -40.16
N ARG A 75 -45.20 13.15 -39.49
CA ARG A 75 -45.92 12.02 -40.09
C ARG A 75 -47.43 12.25 -40.14
N LYS A 76 -47.95 12.06 -41.34
CA LYS A 76 -49.30 12.26 -41.85
C LYS A 76 -50.32 11.40 -41.09
N LYS A 77 -51.49 11.99 -40.80
CA LYS A 77 -52.69 11.32 -40.25
C LYS A 77 -53.10 10.15 -41.13
N GLN A 78 -53.22 8.96 -40.56
CA GLN A 78 -54.09 7.89 -41.06
C GLN A 78 -54.91 7.31 -39.91
N THR A 79 -56.11 6.93 -40.28
CA THR A 79 -57.33 6.73 -39.51
C THR A 79 -57.39 5.40 -38.78
N ALA A 80 -58.25 5.36 -37.75
CA ALA A 80 -58.45 4.27 -36.81
C ALA A 80 -58.96 2.96 -37.44
N SER A 81 -58.51 1.84 -36.87
CA SER A 81 -59.26 0.58 -36.88
C SER A 81 -59.17 -0.10 -35.51
N LYS A 82 -60.34 -0.31 -34.91
CA LYS A 82 -60.61 -1.04 -33.66
C LYS A 82 -60.22 -2.51 -33.77
N VAL A 83 -59.55 -3.07 -32.75
CA VAL A 83 -59.56 -4.51 -32.45
C VAL A 83 -59.61 -4.70 -30.92
N LYS A 84 -60.43 -5.66 -30.47
CA LYS A 84 -60.92 -5.93 -29.10
C LYS A 84 -59.90 -6.73 -28.24
N PRO A 85 -59.97 -6.67 -26.88
CA PRO A 85 -59.13 -7.50 -26.00
C PRO A 85 -59.79 -8.84 -25.62
N GLY A 86 -58.96 -9.89 -25.48
CA GLY A 86 -59.29 -11.19 -24.87
C GLY A 86 -58.54 -11.40 -23.52
N PRO A 87 -58.94 -12.39 -22.70
CA PRO A 87 -58.91 -12.25 -21.24
C PRO A 87 -57.63 -12.73 -20.54
N LEU A 88 -57.33 -12.06 -19.42
CA LEU A 88 -56.37 -12.43 -18.38
C LEU A 88 -57.00 -13.48 -17.44
N ILE A 89 -56.26 -14.54 -17.11
CA ILE A 89 -56.59 -15.45 -16.01
C ILE A 89 -55.70 -15.10 -14.81
N ALA A 90 -56.36 -14.75 -13.70
CA ALA A 90 -55.79 -14.55 -12.38
C ALA A 90 -56.04 -15.78 -11.51
N ILE A 91 -55.04 -16.18 -10.72
CA ILE A 91 -55.17 -17.08 -9.56
C ILE A 91 -54.22 -16.43 -8.52
N GLY A 92 -54.61 -15.97 -7.33
CA GLY A 92 -55.75 -16.29 -6.48
C GLY A 92 -55.18 -16.77 -5.13
N ALA A 93 -54.97 -15.86 -4.18
CA ALA A 93 -54.56 -16.16 -2.82
C ALA A 93 -55.80 -16.41 -1.94
N VAL A 94 -55.78 -17.43 -1.06
CA VAL A 94 -56.72 -17.55 0.07
C VAL A 94 -56.02 -18.17 1.29
N VAL A 95 -56.02 -17.42 2.39
CA VAL A 95 -55.70 -17.80 3.77
C VAL A 95 -56.98 -18.27 4.45
N LEU A 96 -56.94 -19.32 5.27
CA LEU A 96 -57.96 -19.61 6.28
C LEU A 96 -57.32 -20.05 7.62
N LEU A 97 -57.47 -19.18 8.62
CA LEU A 97 -57.27 -19.40 10.06
C LEU A 97 -58.61 -19.82 10.67
N LEU A 98 -58.69 -20.89 11.49
CA LEU A 98 -59.73 -21.05 12.52
C LEU A 98 -59.29 -21.95 13.71
N GLY A 99 -59.23 -21.33 14.91
CA GLY A 99 -59.58 -21.87 16.24
C GLY A 99 -58.56 -22.78 16.96
N GLY A 100 -58.32 -22.72 18.28
CA GLY A 100 -58.98 -22.02 19.37
C GLY A 100 -59.22 -22.97 20.56
N GLY A 101 -58.54 -22.74 21.70
CA GLY A 101 -59.05 -23.11 23.04
C GLY A 101 -58.46 -24.33 23.78
N GLY A 102 -58.12 -24.13 25.05
CA GLY A 102 -58.53 -25.03 26.14
C GLY A 102 -57.44 -25.82 26.90
N TYR A 103 -57.11 -25.36 28.11
CA TYR A 103 -56.35 -26.05 29.15
C TYR A 103 -57.30 -26.54 30.26
N PHE A 104 -57.33 -27.86 30.58
CA PHE A 104 -57.85 -28.58 31.78
C PHE A 104 -58.22 -30.01 31.33
N LEU A 105 -57.89 -31.17 31.93
CA LEU A 105 -57.60 -31.57 33.31
C LEU A 105 -56.73 -32.84 33.35
N LEU A 106 -55.93 -32.94 34.41
CA LEU A 106 -55.25 -34.14 34.90
C LEU A 106 -56.25 -35.23 35.36
N THR A 107 -55.98 -36.49 35.03
CA THR A 107 -56.16 -37.63 35.97
C THR A 107 -55.10 -38.71 35.72
N TRP A 108 -54.48 -39.17 36.82
CA TRP A 108 -53.42 -40.16 36.97
C TRP A 108 -53.67 -41.56 36.39
N GLY A 109 -52.58 -42.30 36.13
CA GLY A 109 -52.55 -43.77 36.22
C GLY A 109 -51.46 -44.46 35.38
N ALA A 110 -50.27 -44.70 35.95
CA ALA A 110 -49.36 -45.79 35.52
C ALA A 110 -49.94 -47.14 36.03
N PRO A 111 -49.67 -48.34 35.46
CA PRO A 111 -48.34 -48.82 35.06
C PRO A 111 -48.24 -49.84 33.89
N GLY A 112 -47.01 -50.00 33.36
CA GLY A 112 -46.54 -51.30 32.82
C GLY A 112 -46.51 -51.46 31.29
N GLY A 113 -45.43 -52.07 30.79
CA GLY A 113 -45.37 -52.65 29.45
C GLY A 113 -44.20 -52.15 28.61
N LYS A 114 -43.05 -52.84 28.73
CA LYS A 114 -41.91 -52.68 27.83
C LYS A 114 -42.31 -52.97 26.38
N ILE A 115 -41.56 -52.39 25.45
CA ILE A 115 -41.45 -52.72 24.01
C ILE A 115 -42.38 -51.90 23.08
N MET A 116 -42.03 -50.63 22.91
CA MET A 116 -41.93 -49.95 21.61
C MET A 116 -41.25 -48.60 21.89
N LYS A 117 -40.28 -48.09 21.15
CA LYS A 117 -39.51 -48.59 20.01
C LYS A 117 -38.47 -47.49 19.78
N ARG A 118 -37.22 -47.72 20.17
CA ARG A 118 -36.01 -47.18 19.53
C ARG A 118 -36.10 -45.78 18.89
N ILE A 119 -36.43 -44.73 19.64
CA ILE A 119 -36.34 -43.33 19.16
C ILE A 119 -35.65 -42.39 20.19
N ALA A 120 -35.29 -42.85 21.39
CA ALA A 120 -34.72 -41.98 22.43
C ALA A 120 -33.19 -42.07 22.64
N ASP A 121 -32.45 -42.92 21.92
CA ASP A 121 -30.99 -43.09 22.13
C ASP A 121 -30.14 -42.77 20.89
N LYS A 122 -30.60 -41.86 20.02
CA LYS A 122 -29.79 -41.34 18.89
C LYS A 122 -29.90 -39.81 18.74
N ALA A 123 -30.09 -39.12 19.86
CA ALA A 123 -30.22 -37.67 19.89
C ALA A 123 -29.12 -36.96 20.70
N ASP A 124 -27.96 -37.60 20.93
CA ASP A 124 -26.77 -36.93 21.50
C ASP A 124 -25.48 -37.08 20.66
N ASP A 125 -25.49 -37.82 19.53
CA ASP A 125 -24.31 -38.01 18.66
C ASP A 125 -24.42 -37.36 17.26
N VAL A 126 -25.50 -36.60 16.99
CA VAL A 126 -25.70 -35.95 15.66
C VAL A 126 -25.84 -34.41 15.75
N ILE A 127 -25.79 -33.82 16.94
CA ILE A 127 -25.85 -32.36 17.14
C ILE A 127 -24.46 -31.70 17.34
N ASN A 128 -23.36 -32.46 17.31
CA ASN A 128 -22.01 -31.90 17.49
C ASN A 128 -21.02 -32.12 16.33
N SER A 129 -21.50 -32.34 15.09
CA SER A 129 -20.64 -32.35 13.89
C SER A 129 -20.71 -31.06 13.05
N GLN A 130 -21.39 -30.02 13.53
CA GLN A 130 -21.37 -28.67 12.95
C GLN A 130 -20.75 -27.62 13.87
N MET A 131 -19.75 -28.02 14.65
CA MET A 131 -18.64 -27.13 15.01
C MET A 131 -17.40 -27.59 14.26
N ASN A 132 -17.50 -27.58 12.92
CA ASN A 132 -16.30 -27.59 12.11
C ASN A 132 -15.56 -26.29 12.39
N GLY A 133 -14.49 -26.45 13.16
CA GLY A 133 -13.44 -25.52 13.53
C GLY A 133 -13.62 -24.09 13.06
N GLY A 134 -13.58 -23.18 14.04
CA GLY A 134 -12.96 -21.89 13.84
C GLY A 134 -11.53 -22.10 13.32
N ASN A 135 -11.42 -22.31 12.01
CA ASN A 135 -10.34 -21.76 11.26
C ASN A 135 -10.62 -20.25 11.32
N SER A 136 -10.05 -19.59 12.31
CA SER A 136 -9.41 -18.31 12.01
C SER A 136 -8.36 -18.62 10.94
N GLN A 137 -8.80 -18.87 9.71
CA GLN A 137 -8.01 -18.54 8.55
C GLN A 137 -7.80 -17.05 8.74
N GLN A 138 -6.68 -16.67 9.33
CA GLN A 138 -6.11 -15.35 9.11
C GLN A 138 -6.23 -15.16 7.60
N VAL A 139 -7.15 -14.28 7.19
CA VAL A 139 -7.29 -13.92 5.80
C VAL A 139 -5.94 -13.36 5.44
N ARG A 140 -5.13 -14.17 4.75
CA ARG A 140 -3.81 -13.76 4.32
C ARG A 140 -4.00 -12.55 3.44
N GLU A 141 -3.34 -11.46 3.79
CA GLU A 141 -3.40 -10.25 3.00
C GLU A 141 -2.91 -10.56 1.59
N SER A 142 -3.70 -10.17 0.58
CA SER A 142 -3.32 -10.43 -0.81
C SER A 142 -2.09 -9.61 -1.18
N GLU A 143 -1.30 -10.10 -2.14
CA GLU A 143 -0.12 -9.35 -2.60
C GLU A 143 -0.49 -7.94 -3.10
N ALA A 144 -1.67 -7.80 -3.71
CA ALA A 144 -2.19 -6.52 -4.16
C ALA A 144 -2.49 -5.59 -2.99
N ASP A 145 -3.05 -6.09 -1.88
CA ASP A 145 -3.37 -5.25 -0.73
C ASP A 145 -2.11 -4.78 -0.01
N SER A 146 -1.11 -5.66 0.13
CA SER A 146 0.22 -5.27 0.62
C SER A 146 0.85 -4.17 -0.25
N MET A 147 0.81 -4.31 -1.57
CA MET A 147 1.36 -3.30 -2.48
C MET A 147 0.58 -1.98 -2.45
N LYS A 148 -0.74 -2.00 -2.22
CA LYS A 148 -1.52 -0.76 -1.99
C LYS A 148 -1.07 -0.04 -0.72
N LYS A 149 -0.86 -0.78 0.38
CA LYS A 149 -0.36 -0.20 1.64
C LYS A 149 1.01 0.44 1.47
N ILE A 150 1.92 -0.22 0.74
CA ILE A 150 3.24 0.33 0.43
C ILE A 150 3.11 1.59 -0.44
N GLY A 151 2.28 1.57 -1.48
CA GLY A 151 2.02 2.74 -2.33
C GLY A 151 1.47 3.92 -1.53
N LEU A 152 0.53 3.68 -0.61
CA LEU A 152 0.00 4.71 0.29
C LEU A 152 1.08 5.25 1.23
N ALA A 153 1.91 4.37 1.80
CA ALA A 153 3.02 4.78 2.67
C ALA A 153 4.05 5.66 1.93
N PHE A 154 4.32 5.40 0.64
CA PHE A 154 5.16 6.30 -0.18
C PHE A 154 4.56 7.71 -0.28
N HIS A 155 3.24 7.83 -0.44
CA HIS A 155 2.57 9.13 -0.52
C HIS A 155 2.52 9.84 0.83
N HIS A 156 2.20 9.13 1.93
CA HIS A 156 2.26 9.75 3.26
C HIS A 156 3.69 10.22 3.61
N TYR A 157 4.71 9.43 3.24
CA TYR A 157 6.10 9.87 3.36
C TYR A 157 6.35 11.13 2.51
N HIS A 158 5.85 11.16 1.27
CA HIS A 158 5.96 12.34 0.41
C HIS A 158 5.28 13.57 1.03
N ASP A 159 4.10 13.42 1.61
CA ASP A 159 3.36 14.52 2.26
C ASP A 159 4.14 15.10 3.44
N SER A 160 4.74 14.25 4.29
CA SER A 160 5.55 14.69 5.44
C SER A 160 6.89 15.30 5.03
N PHE A 161 7.57 14.77 4.00
CA PHE A 161 8.96 15.15 3.68
C PHE A 161 9.10 15.96 2.38
N THR A 162 7.99 16.19 1.67
CA THR A 162 7.88 16.78 0.31
C THR A 162 8.68 16.05 -0.77
N ARG A 163 9.06 14.79 -0.53
CA ARG A 163 9.91 13.96 -1.39
C ARG A 163 9.69 12.48 -1.10
N PHE A 164 9.90 11.62 -2.09
CA PHE A 164 9.99 10.18 -1.87
C PHE A 164 11.27 9.82 -1.10
N PRO A 165 11.39 8.63 -0.50
CA PRO A 165 12.63 8.14 0.11
C PRO A 165 13.79 8.18 -0.92
N TYR A 166 15.05 8.55 -0.60
CA TYR A 166 15.73 8.69 0.70
C TYR A 166 16.11 10.14 1.03
N ALA A 167 15.81 10.58 2.26
CA ALA A 167 16.17 11.89 2.78
C ALA A 167 17.64 11.95 3.25
N ASP A 168 18.27 13.14 3.18
CA ASP A 168 19.69 13.34 3.51
C ASP A 168 20.09 12.93 4.93
N ALA A 169 19.14 12.91 5.87
CA ALA A 169 19.41 12.81 7.31
C ALA A 169 20.05 11.46 7.73
N HIS A 170 19.95 10.43 6.90
CA HIS A 170 20.45 9.08 7.20
C HIS A 170 21.39 8.55 6.11
N LEU A 171 22.04 9.46 5.38
CA LEU A 171 23.08 9.12 4.42
C LEU A 171 24.46 9.22 5.08
N THR A 172 25.20 8.11 5.14
CA THR A 172 26.62 8.08 5.49
C THR A 172 27.42 8.04 4.20
N ASP A 173 28.31 9.00 3.97
CA ASP A 173 29.08 9.15 2.71
C ASP A 173 28.20 9.13 1.44
N GLY A 174 27.00 9.71 1.55
CA GLY A 174 26.04 9.77 0.45
C GLY A 174 25.31 8.45 0.17
N LYS A 175 25.45 7.43 1.03
CA LYS A 175 24.74 6.15 0.93
C LYS A 175 23.80 5.95 2.12
N PRO A 176 22.59 5.45 1.90
CA PRO A 176 21.67 5.13 2.99
C PRO A 176 22.21 3.98 3.84
N ASN A 177 22.09 4.11 5.16
CA ASN A 177 22.42 3.06 6.11
C ASN A 177 21.40 1.91 6.10
N LEU A 178 20.12 2.26 5.90
CA LEU A 178 18.95 1.39 5.98
C LEU A 178 18.10 1.53 4.74
N SER A 179 17.30 0.52 4.43
CA SER A 179 16.37 0.52 3.30
C SER A 179 15.23 1.54 3.46
N TRP A 180 14.68 2.01 2.33
CA TRP A 180 13.47 2.84 2.26
C TRP A 180 12.31 2.13 2.93
N ARG A 181 12.32 0.79 2.89
CA ARG A 181 11.34 -0.08 3.56
C ARG A 181 11.30 0.15 5.07
N VAL A 182 12.45 0.46 5.69
CA VAL A 182 12.55 0.83 7.11
C VAL A 182 12.00 2.24 7.33
N HIS A 183 12.30 3.18 6.44
CA HIS A 183 11.80 4.56 6.53
C HIS A 183 10.30 4.69 6.30
N LEU A 184 9.65 3.71 5.66
CA LEU A 184 8.19 3.68 5.52
C LEU A 184 7.46 3.10 6.74
N LEU A 185 8.17 2.51 7.71
CA LEU A 185 7.52 1.84 8.86
C LEU A 185 6.52 2.72 9.63
N PRO A 186 6.80 3.99 9.96
CA PRO A 186 5.82 4.84 10.65
C PRO A 186 4.50 4.98 9.86
N PHE A 187 4.60 5.07 8.53
CA PHE A 187 3.46 5.20 7.61
C PHE A 187 2.74 3.87 7.35
N LEU A 188 3.28 2.76 7.85
CA LEU A 188 2.70 1.42 7.82
C LEU A 188 2.16 0.99 9.19
N GLY A 189 2.11 1.91 10.17
CA GLY A 189 1.70 1.62 11.54
C GLY A 189 2.71 0.75 12.30
N GLN A 190 4.01 0.86 11.98
CA GLN A 190 5.10 0.08 12.56
C GLN A 190 6.11 0.99 13.31
N THR A 191 5.60 2.01 13.99
CA THR A 191 6.43 3.03 14.67
C THR A 191 7.32 2.42 15.76
N GLU A 192 6.81 1.47 16.53
CA GLU A 192 7.55 0.80 17.61
C GLU A 192 8.71 -0.03 17.05
N LEU A 193 8.54 -0.63 15.87
CA LEU A 193 9.62 -1.33 15.18
C LEU A 193 10.64 -0.34 14.61
N TYR A 194 10.19 0.80 14.06
CA TYR A 194 11.06 1.85 13.56
C TYR A 194 11.99 2.40 14.66
N GLN A 195 11.44 2.67 15.84
CA GLN A 195 12.20 3.17 17.01
C GLN A 195 13.27 2.19 17.51
N GLN A 196 13.16 0.91 17.19
CA GLN A 196 14.20 -0.07 17.55
C GLN A 196 15.42 0.01 16.66
N PHE A 197 15.35 0.61 15.47
CA PHE A 197 16.50 0.75 14.58
C PHE A 197 17.44 1.85 15.04
N LYS A 198 18.74 1.60 14.91
CA LYS A 198 19.77 2.64 14.98
C LYS A 198 19.99 3.19 13.58
N LEU A 199 19.42 4.36 13.31
CA LEU A 199 19.39 4.97 11.97
C LEU A 199 20.78 5.45 11.49
N ASP A 200 21.70 5.66 12.41
CA ASP A 200 23.09 6.05 12.20
C ASP A 200 24.04 4.84 11.97
N GLU A 201 23.55 3.61 12.16
CA GLU A 201 24.29 2.37 11.91
C GLU A 201 23.80 1.68 10.62
N PRO A 202 24.67 0.98 9.87
CA PRO A 202 24.26 0.24 8.69
C PRO A 202 23.32 -0.92 9.05
N TRP A 203 22.55 -1.37 8.05
CA TRP A 203 21.57 -2.46 8.18
C TRP A 203 22.14 -3.78 8.73
N ASP A 204 23.44 -4.03 8.53
CA ASP A 204 24.14 -5.24 8.95
C ASP A 204 24.96 -5.06 10.25
N SER A 205 24.81 -3.93 10.94
CA SER A 205 25.34 -3.76 12.29
C SER A 205 24.80 -4.85 13.22
N PRO A 206 25.54 -5.27 14.27
CA PRO A 206 25.06 -6.31 15.19
C PRO A 206 23.67 -6.01 15.77
N HIS A 207 23.34 -4.74 15.99
CA HIS A 207 22.04 -4.28 16.47
C HIS A 207 20.95 -4.38 15.40
N ASN A 208 21.14 -3.72 14.26
CA ASN A 208 20.11 -3.65 13.21
C ASN A 208 19.87 -5.01 12.55
N LYS A 209 20.91 -5.84 12.41
CA LYS A 209 20.82 -7.19 11.84
C LYS A 209 19.87 -8.09 12.63
N ALA A 210 19.77 -7.90 13.95
CA ALA A 210 18.85 -8.67 14.80
C ALA A 210 17.36 -8.39 14.49
N LEU A 211 17.05 -7.23 13.88
CA LEU A 211 15.68 -6.82 13.53
C LEU A 211 15.21 -7.37 12.18
N ILE A 212 16.09 -8.02 11.39
CA ILE A 212 15.72 -8.59 10.08
C ILE A 212 14.58 -9.60 10.22
N THR A 213 14.56 -10.37 11.30
CA THR A 213 13.52 -11.38 11.59
C THR A 213 12.15 -10.76 11.91
N LYS A 214 12.09 -9.46 12.19
CA LYS A 214 10.85 -8.71 12.47
C LYS A 214 10.25 -8.05 11.24
N MET A 215 10.51 -8.60 10.05
CA MET A 215 9.97 -8.07 8.79
C MET A 215 8.45 -7.99 8.83
N PRO A 216 7.84 -6.81 8.60
CA PRO A 216 6.39 -6.68 8.50
C PRO A 216 5.81 -7.52 7.35
N ASP A 217 4.60 -8.05 7.55
CA ASP A 217 3.91 -8.90 6.58
C ASP A 217 3.67 -8.22 5.22
N VAL A 218 3.57 -6.89 5.20
CA VAL A 218 3.40 -6.11 3.96
C VAL A 218 4.56 -6.30 2.98
N TYR A 219 5.77 -6.60 3.46
CA TYR A 219 6.94 -6.87 2.61
C TYR A 219 7.12 -8.35 2.26
N ARG A 220 6.24 -9.22 2.75
CA ARG A 220 6.34 -10.66 2.53
C ARG A 220 6.24 -10.97 1.04
N THR A 221 7.18 -11.78 0.57
CA THR A 221 7.20 -12.32 -0.79
C THR A 221 6.94 -13.82 -0.72
N GLU A 222 5.91 -14.29 -1.41
CA GLU A 222 5.60 -15.72 -1.49
C GLU A 222 6.77 -16.47 -2.13
N ASN A 223 6.98 -17.72 -1.71
CA ASN A 223 8.04 -18.59 -2.25
C ASN A 223 9.47 -18.06 -2.08
N THR A 224 9.70 -17.15 -1.13
CA THR A 224 11.06 -16.74 -0.77
C THR A 224 11.73 -17.81 0.08
N LEU A 225 13.00 -18.10 -0.23
CA LEU A 225 13.76 -19.18 0.41
C LEU A 225 14.18 -18.85 1.86
N GLN A 226 14.12 -17.59 2.28
CA GLN A 226 14.68 -17.13 3.57
C GLN A 226 13.74 -16.14 4.29
N PRO A 227 13.45 -16.34 5.60
CA PRO A 227 12.74 -15.35 6.40
C PRO A 227 13.47 -14.01 6.44
N GLY A 228 12.71 -12.89 6.44
CA GLY A 228 13.28 -11.54 6.44
C GLY A 228 13.77 -11.04 5.08
N PHE A 229 13.51 -11.78 4.00
CA PHE A 229 13.82 -11.36 2.64
C PHE A 229 12.56 -10.92 1.89
N THR A 230 12.72 -9.96 1.00
CA THR A 230 11.63 -9.39 0.19
C THR A 230 12.08 -9.14 -1.25
N SER A 231 11.16 -9.34 -2.20
CA SER A 231 11.34 -8.95 -3.61
C SER A 231 10.57 -7.67 -3.98
N VAL A 232 10.00 -6.96 -3.00
CA VAL A 232 9.41 -5.63 -3.26
C VAL A 232 10.54 -4.62 -3.37
N MET A 233 10.85 -4.14 -4.57
CA MET A 233 12.05 -3.36 -4.88
C MET A 233 11.77 -2.10 -5.68
N THR A 234 12.68 -1.14 -5.62
CA THR A 234 12.72 0.00 -6.55
C THR A 234 13.72 -0.29 -7.69
N PHE A 235 13.76 0.59 -8.69
CA PHE A 235 14.87 0.62 -9.65
C PHE A 235 15.86 1.72 -9.27
N SER A 236 17.11 1.32 -9.05
CA SER A 236 18.23 2.18 -8.69
C SER A 236 19.12 2.46 -9.89
N GLY A 237 19.47 3.72 -10.10
CA GLY A 237 20.35 4.11 -11.20
C GLY A 237 20.19 5.57 -11.57
N LYS A 238 21.01 6.00 -12.53
CA LYS A 238 20.88 7.34 -13.11
C LYS A 238 19.49 7.47 -13.76
N ASP A 239 18.87 8.65 -13.59
CA ASP A 239 17.59 9.02 -14.19
C ASP A 239 16.36 8.21 -13.72
N THR A 240 16.51 7.33 -12.72
CA THR A 240 15.40 6.73 -11.97
C THR A 240 14.99 7.61 -10.78
N PRO A 241 13.79 7.42 -10.20
CA PRO A 241 13.39 8.11 -8.98
C PRO A 241 14.30 7.85 -7.76
N PHE A 242 15.10 6.78 -7.79
CA PHE A 242 15.91 6.30 -6.66
C PHE A 242 17.40 6.20 -7.05
N SER A 243 18.00 7.33 -7.45
CA SER A 243 19.37 7.39 -7.95
C SER A 243 20.47 7.34 -6.86
N GLY A 244 20.13 6.98 -5.61
CA GLY A 244 21.09 6.85 -4.50
C GLY A 244 21.43 8.16 -3.76
N GLY A 245 20.73 9.26 -4.04
CA GLY A 245 20.89 10.54 -3.33
C GLY A 245 19.60 10.99 -2.66
N GLN A 246 19.38 12.31 -2.59
CA GLN A 246 18.09 12.85 -2.15
C GLN A 246 16.96 12.29 -3.00
N GLY A 247 15.95 11.76 -2.33
CA GLY A 247 14.73 11.34 -2.99
C GLY A 247 14.03 12.49 -3.69
N LEU A 248 13.35 12.16 -4.80
CA LEU A 248 12.75 13.15 -5.68
C LEU A 248 11.45 13.71 -5.12
N ARG A 249 11.17 14.96 -5.48
CA ARG A 249 9.87 15.58 -5.26
C ARG A 249 8.92 15.21 -6.39
N MET A 250 7.62 15.21 -6.13
CA MET A 250 6.59 14.97 -7.15
C MET A 250 6.76 15.85 -8.42
N ARG A 251 7.13 17.13 -8.25
CA ARG A 251 7.40 18.06 -9.36
C ARG A 251 8.57 17.67 -10.27
N SER A 252 9.43 16.76 -9.84
CA SER A 252 10.57 16.29 -10.63
C SER A 252 10.18 15.26 -11.68
N PHE A 253 8.96 14.73 -11.62
CA PHE A 253 8.41 13.75 -12.56
C PHE A 253 7.83 14.48 -13.78
N THR A 254 8.69 14.91 -14.69
CA THR A 254 8.29 15.76 -15.84
C THR A 254 7.51 14.99 -16.90
N ASP A 255 7.63 13.66 -16.93
CA ASP A 255 6.92 12.79 -17.88
C ASP A 255 5.50 12.41 -17.38
N GLY A 256 5.11 12.95 -16.22
CA GLY A 256 3.86 12.64 -15.54
C GLY A 256 4.04 11.56 -14.48
N VAL A 257 3.67 11.89 -13.24
CA VAL A 257 3.79 11.01 -12.07
C VAL A 257 3.14 9.64 -12.29
N SER A 258 1.96 9.60 -12.93
CA SER A 258 1.22 8.37 -13.22
C SER A 258 1.90 7.42 -14.21
N ASN A 259 2.93 7.89 -14.92
CA ASN A 259 3.65 7.13 -15.93
C ASN A 259 4.90 6.45 -15.38
N VAL A 260 5.35 6.82 -14.18
CA VAL A 260 6.62 6.36 -13.63
C VAL A 260 6.37 5.25 -12.62
N ILE A 261 7.14 4.17 -12.69
CA ILE A 261 7.14 3.08 -11.72
C ILE A 261 8.00 3.50 -10.51
N LEU A 262 7.42 3.44 -9.31
CA LEU A 262 8.16 3.65 -8.06
C LEU A 262 8.75 2.34 -7.56
N ALA A 263 7.94 1.30 -7.48
CA ALA A 263 8.35 0.00 -6.95
C ALA A 263 7.68 -1.14 -7.68
N VAL A 264 8.31 -2.31 -7.64
CA VAL A 264 7.88 -3.55 -8.29
C VAL A 264 7.99 -4.70 -7.33
N LYS A 265 7.20 -5.75 -7.57
CA LYS A 265 7.46 -7.06 -7.02
C LYS A 265 8.28 -7.87 -8.02
N ALA A 266 9.59 -7.98 -7.77
CA ALA A 266 10.50 -8.78 -8.57
C ALA A 266 10.34 -10.28 -8.29
N GLY A 267 11.03 -11.10 -9.08
CA GLY A 267 11.12 -12.54 -8.82
C GLY A 267 11.74 -12.84 -7.44
N PRO A 268 11.39 -13.98 -6.82
CA PRO A 268 11.92 -14.38 -5.51
C PRO A 268 13.44 -14.59 -5.54
N ASP A 269 14.02 -14.85 -6.71
CA ASP A 269 15.47 -14.95 -6.95
C ASP A 269 16.22 -13.62 -6.77
N LYS A 270 15.50 -12.50 -6.75
CA LYS A 270 16.05 -11.17 -6.48
C LYS A 270 15.96 -10.77 -5.03
N ALA A 271 15.27 -11.52 -4.18
CA ALA A 271 14.96 -11.08 -2.82
C ALA A 271 16.23 -10.75 -2.01
N VAL A 272 16.16 -9.67 -1.23
CA VAL A 272 17.23 -9.21 -0.34
C VAL A 272 16.68 -9.07 1.09
N PRO A 273 17.53 -9.05 2.14
CA PRO A 273 17.11 -8.65 3.46
C PRO A 273 16.35 -7.32 3.41
N TRP A 274 15.16 -7.25 3.97
CA TRP A 274 14.28 -6.08 3.80
C TRP A 274 14.87 -4.77 4.37
N THR A 275 15.82 -4.87 5.30
CA THR A 275 16.52 -3.72 5.89
C THR A 275 17.69 -3.24 5.03
N GLN A 276 18.15 -4.04 4.07
CA GLN A 276 19.29 -3.72 3.22
C GLN A 276 18.93 -2.66 2.17
N PRO A 277 19.69 -1.57 2.04
CA PRO A 277 19.44 -0.50 1.07
C PRO A 277 19.97 -0.83 -0.32
N ILE A 278 19.65 -2.01 -0.83
CA ILE A 278 19.95 -2.45 -2.20
C ILE A 278 18.65 -2.77 -2.90
N ASP A 279 18.59 -2.39 -4.17
CA ASP A 279 17.43 -2.52 -5.05
C ASP A 279 17.90 -2.91 -6.46
N LEU A 280 17.00 -2.93 -7.44
CA LEU A 280 17.29 -3.42 -8.79
C LEU A 280 18.17 -2.43 -9.55
N PRO A 281 19.33 -2.83 -10.09
CA PRO A 281 20.13 -1.95 -10.94
C PRO A 281 19.41 -1.70 -12.27
N PHE A 282 19.22 -0.44 -12.63
CA PHE A 282 18.57 -0.06 -13.88
C PHE A 282 19.55 -0.10 -15.05
N ASN A 283 19.21 -0.91 -16.07
CA ASN A 283 19.87 -0.94 -17.36
C ASN A 283 18.87 -0.51 -18.46
N PRO A 284 18.99 0.70 -19.05
CA PRO A 284 18.04 1.19 -20.04
C PRO A 284 17.92 0.31 -21.30
N GLY A 285 18.98 -0.42 -21.66
CA GLY A 285 18.99 -1.29 -22.83
C GLY A 285 18.30 -2.64 -22.62
N ASN A 286 18.21 -3.11 -21.37
CA ASN A 286 17.56 -4.37 -21.01
C ASN A 286 17.03 -4.36 -19.57
N PRO A 287 16.02 -3.52 -19.26
CA PRO A 287 15.57 -3.33 -17.88
C PRO A 287 14.88 -4.57 -17.30
N ILE A 288 14.25 -5.40 -18.14
CA ILE A 288 13.55 -6.61 -17.71
C ILE A 288 14.50 -7.63 -17.04
N SER A 289 15.77 -7.66 -17.44
CA SER A 289 16.78 -8.57 -16.87
C SER A 289 17.02 -8.38 -15.37
N ALA A 290 16.72 -7.20 -14.83
CA ALA A 290 16.85 -6.92 -13.42
C ALA A 290 15.76 -7.59 -12.57
N LEU A 291 14.56 -7.85 -13.14
CA LEU A 291 13.41 -8.36 -12.41
C LEU A 291 13.51 -9.83 -12.01
N GLY A 292 14.50 -10.57 -12.50
CA GLY A 292 14.67 -11.99 -12.20
C GLY A 292 13.61 -12.87 -12.87
N GLN A 293 13.01 -13.77 -12.11
CA GLN A 293 11.97 -14.69 -12.57
C GLN A 293 10.62 -14.41 -11.88
N PRO A 294 9.86 -13.39 -12.32
CA PRO A 294 8.50 -13.14 -11.82
C PRO A 294 7.59 -14.35 -12.06
N THR A 295 6.66 -14.59 -11.13
CA THR A 295 5.66 -15.63 -11.28
C THR A 295 4.60 -15.21 -12.31
N ASN A 296 3.95 -16.17 -12.98
CA ASN A 296 2.77 -15.95 -13.82
C ASN A 296 2.95 -15.01 -15.04
N GLY A 297 4.18 -14.82 -15.53
CA GLY A 297 4.44 -14.09 -16.78
C GLY A 297 4.23 -12.57 -16.71
N GLY A 298 4.15 -12.01 -15.50
CA GLY A 298 4.05 -10.57 -15.26
C GLY A 298 4.54 -10.20 -13.88
N PHE A 299 4.60 -8.90 -13.59
CA PHE A 299 4.98 -8.38 -12.28
C PHE A 299 4.04 -7.25 -11.87
N LEU A 300 3.75 -7.20 -10.56
CA LEU A 300 2.95 -6.13 -9.96
C LEU A 300 3.86 -4.94 -9.67
N CYS A 301 3.42 -3.73 -10.02
CA CYS A 301 4.12 -2.49 -9.74
C CYS A 301 3.21 -1.41 -9.15
N ILE A 302 3.86 -0.50 -8.43
CA ILE A 302 3.29 0.74 -7.90
C ILE A 302 3.75 1.86 -8.83
N MET A 303 2.80 2.56 -9.43
CA MET A 303 3.03 3.77 -10.22
C MET A 303 3.23 4.98 -9.30
N GLY A 304 3.78 6.07 -9.82
CA GLY A 304 4.08 7.29 -9.08
C GLY A 304 2.85 7.94 -8.45
N ASP A 305 1.68 7.74 -9.03
CA ASP A 305 0.39 8.23 -8.50
C ASP A 305 -0.23 7.26 -7.48
N GLY A 306 0.46 6.17 -7.14
CA GLY A 306 0.00 5.13 -6.22
C GLY A 306 -0.87 4.06 -6.87
N ALA A 307 -1.20 4.18 -8.16
CA ALA A 307 -1.97 3.14 -8.86
C ALA A 307 -1.17 1.84 -8.96
N LEU A 308 -1.85 0.70 -8.82
CA LEU A 308 -1.25 -0.60 -9.08
C LEU A 308 -1.45 -1.02 -10.54
N ARG A 309 -0.40 -1.58 -11.14
CA ARG A 309 -0.45 -2.17 -12.49
C ARG A 309 0.24 -3.53 -12.49
N THR A 310 -0.30 -4.47 -13.25
CA THR A 310 0.40 -5.72 -13.57
C THR A 310 0.94 -5.60 -14.98
N ILE A 311 2.26 -5.67 -15.12
CA ILE A 311 2.96 -5.53 -16.40
C ILE A 311 3.43 -6.91 -16.86
N PRO A 312 3.15 -7.34 -18.10
CA PRO A 312 3.62 -8.63 -18.61
C PRO A 312 5.16 -8.61 -18.81
N THR A 313 5.83 -9.74 -18.59
CA THR A 313 7.28 -9.86 -18.83
C THR A 313 7.66 -9.78 -20.30
N SER A 314 6.68 -9.90 -21.21
CA SER A 314 6.82 -9.70 -22.65
C SER A 314 6.78 -8.23 -23.09
N ILE A 315 6.64 -7.27 -22.15
CA ILE A 315 6.74 -5.84 -22.43
C ILE A 315 8.03 -5.51 -23.19
N SER A 316 7.95 -4.55 -24.13
CA SER A 316 9.15 -4.12 -24.85
C SER A 316 10.18 -3.51 -23.88
N PRO A 317 11.49 -3.79 -24.05
CA PRO A 317 12.54 -3.18 -23.24
C PRO A 317 12.46 -1.64 -23.23
N GLN A 318 12.10 -1.05 -24.37
CA GLN A 318 11.97 0.39 -24.53
C GLN A 318 10.81 0.94 -23.68
N THR A 319 9.61 0.37 -23.76
CA THR A 319 8.46 0.84 -22.97
C THR A 319 8.73 0.72 -21.47
N LEU A 320 9.33 -0.39 -21.03
CA LEU A 320 9.70 -0.55 -19.62
C LEU A 320 10.77 0.45 -19.17
N SER A 321 11.76 0.72 -20.04
CA SER A 321 12.81 1.70 -19.77
C SER A 321 12.25 3.12 -19.57
N LEU A 322 11.29 3.52 -20.41
CA LEU A 322 10.59 4.79 -20.27
C LEU A 322 9.76 4.85 -18.98
N ALA A 323 9.09 3.75 -18.62
CA ALA A 323 8.26 3.71 -17.40
C ALA A 323 9.08 3.71 -16.11
N ILE A 324 10.38 3.42 -16.15
CA ILE A 324 11.26 3.46 -14.98
C ILE A 324 11.88 4.85 -14.78
N GLN A 325 12.06 5.60 -15.86
CA GLN A 325 12.66 6.94 -15.83
C GLN A 325 11.60 8.00 -15.51
N HIS A 326 12.03 9.15 -14.99
CA HIS A 326 11.10 10.20 -14.53
C HIS A 326 11.13 11.50 -15.34
N ARG A 327 12.06 11.61 -16.30
CA ARG A 327 12.33 12.84 -17.07
C ARG A 327 12.97 12.60 -18.44
N ASP A 328 12.63 11.52 -19.11
CA ASP A 328 13.10 11.23 -20.46
C ASP A 328 12.41 12.07 -21.55
N GLY A 329 11.33 12.78 -21.20
CA GLY A 329 10.58 13.67 -22.09
C GLY A 329 9.70 12.95 -23.10
N GLN A 330 9.55 11.63 -22.99
CA GLN A 330 8.74 10.82 -23.90
C GLN A 330 7.38 10.49 -23.26
N SER A 331 6.34 10.52 -24.08
CA SER A 331 5.03 10.02 -23.66
C SER A 331 5.05 8.49 -23.67
N LEU A 332 4.69 7.87 -22.55
CA LEU A 332 4.42 6.43 -22.57
C LEU A 332 3.23 6.12 -23.48
N PRO A 333 3.34 5.09 -24.36
CA PRO A 333 2.15 4.47 -24.90
C PRO A 333 1.41 3.83 -23.71
N ILE A 334 0.24 4.36 -23.40
CA ILE A 334 -0.58 4.02 -22.24
C ILE A 334 -0.72 2.48 -22.09
N PHE A 335 -0.48 1.99 -20.86
CA PHE A 335 -0.77 0.60 -20.43
C PHE A 335 -2.27 0.34 -20.27
#